data_AF-A0A2D6SUH9-F1
#
_entry.id   AF-A0A2D6SUH9-F1
#
_cell.length_a   1.000
_cell.length_b   1.000
_cell.length_c   1.000
_cell.angle_alpha   90.00
_cell.angle_beta   90.00
_cell.angle_gamma   90.00
#
_symmetry.space_group_name_H-M   'P 1'
#
loop_
_entity.id
_entity.type
_entity.pdbx_description
1 polymer ?
#
loop_
_entity_poly.entity_id
_entity_poly.type
_entity_poly.pdbx_seq_one_letter_code
_entity_poly.pdbx_strand_id
1 'polypeptide(L)'
;MKSDRLLKMTAEYRAALDLWKHDDNLRQSRQSNFLNANVALVALLGAILGIKSDLALLPLLSRLTAAFGLPLCMVWWLVQRRNGEYVRLRRFQLRDLEARLGDMCLFTSQSAALDLHLTETPKRKRSRPKKKRKVTMRKLVTLTRGEVTFCRTGETFTRKWGCSSSTKIELAVPCCLFTFWLLVLVAGYWVQ
;
A
#
# COMPACT_ATOMS: atom_id res chain seq x y z
N MET A 1 21.29 -25.27 -23.04
CA MET A 1 21.88 -24.41 -22.00
C MET A 1 21.28 -23.00 -21.91
N LYS A 2 21.32 -22.15 -22.94
CA LYS A 2 20.67 -20.80 -22.85
C LYS A 2 19.13 -20.90 -22.78
N SER A 3 18.55 -21.86 -23.51
CA SER A 3 17.12 -22.19 -23.51
C SER A 3 16.59 -22.53 -22.11
N ASP A 4 17.29 -23.43 -21.41
CA ASP A 4 16.81 -24.03 -20.15
C ASP A 4 16.83 -23.00 -19.02
N ARG A 5 17.82 -22.11 -19.04
CA ARG A 5 17.91 -20.98 -18.11
C ARG A 5 16.76 -19.99 -18.32
N LEU A 6 16.39 -19.73 -19.57
CA LEU A 6 15.31 -18.80 -19.91
C LEU A 6 13.95 -19.38 -19.50
N LEU A 7 13.72 -20.67 -19.78
CA LEU A 7 12.53 -21.39 -19.31
C LEU A 7 12.38 -21.33 -17.79
N LYS A 8 13.47 -21.59 -17.04
CA LYS A 8 13.45 -21.50 -15.58
C LYS A 8 13.11 -20.09 -15.08
N MET A 9 13.72 -19.04 -15.64
CA MET A 9 13.43 -17.66 -15.26
C MET A 9 11.98 -17.25 -15.58
N THR A 10 11.43 -17.72 -16.71
CA THR A 10 10.01 -17.44 -17.03
C THR A 10 9.05 -18.15 -16.08
N ALA A 11 9.38 -19.36 -15.64
CA ALA A 11 8.58 -20.08 -14.63
C ALA A 11 8.63 -19.36 -13.27
N GLU A 12 9.82 -18.94 -12.83
CA GLU A 12 10.00 -18.15 -11.60
C GLU A 12 9.23 -16.82 -11.67
N TYR A 13 9.26 -16.14 -12.83
CA TYR A 13 8.53 -14.91 -13.05
C TYR A 13 7.01 -15.11 -12.97
N ARG A 14 6.47 -16.16 -13.61
CA ARG A 14 5.04 -16.50 -13.53
C ARG A 14 4.62 -16.79 -12.09
N ALA A 15 5.38 -17.61 -11.38
CA ALA A 15 5.11 -17.92 -9.97
C ALA A 15 5.13 -16.66 -9.09
N ALA A 16 6.09 -15.75 -9.30
CA ALA A 16 6.14 -14.48 -8.57
C ALA A 16 4.95 -13.57 -8.89
N LEU A 17 4.50 -13.58 -10.13
CA LEU A 17 3.36 -12.77 -10.59
C LEU A 17 2.03 -13.29 -10.04
N ASP A 18 1.84 -14.62 -10.03
CA ASP A 18 0.65 -15.25 -9.46
C ASP A 18 0.57 -15.05 -7.95
N LEU A 19 1.71 -15.16 -7.26
CA LEU A 19 1.80 -14.86 -5.83
C LEU A 19 1.47 -13.39 -5.53
N TRP A 20 1.95 -12.46 -6.37
CA TRP A 20 1.62 -11.05 -6.24
C TRP A 20 0.12 -10.77 -6.43
N LYS A 21 -0.52 -11.40 -7.42
CA LYS A 21 -1.97 -11.30 -7.63
C LYS A 21 -2.75 -11.84 -6.44
N HIS A 22 -2.34 -12.99 -5.91
CA HIS A 22 -2.95 -13.58 -4.73
C HIS A 22 -2.84 -12.66 -3.51
N ASP A 23 -1.66 -12.10 -3.25
CA ASP A 23 -1.43 -11.13 -2.17
C ASP A 23 -2.28 -9.86 -2.34
N ASP A 24 -2.49 -9.38 -3.57
CA ASP A 24 -3.32 -8.22 -3.84
C ASP A 24 -4.81 -8.50 -3.58
N ASN A 25 -5.31 -9.66 -4.01
CA ASN A 25 -6.68 -10.09 -3.71
C ASN A 25 -6.91 -10.23 -2.20
N LEU A 26 -5.95 -10.80 -1.47
CA LEU A 26 -6.00 -10.88 -0.01
C LEU A 26 -5.99 -9.49 0.62
N ARG A 27 -5.21 -8.54 0.09
CA ARG A 27 -5.20 -7.15 0.55
C ARG A 27 -6.56 -6.48 0.37
N GLN A 28 -7.17 -6.60 -0.81
CA GLN A 28 -8.49 -6.05 -1.10
C GLN A 28 -9.58 -6.68 -0.22
N SER A 29 -9.55 -8.01 -0.06
CA SER A 29 -10.49 -8.74 0.82
C SER A 29 -10.40 -8.26 2.27
N ARG A 30 -9.18 -8.12 2.80
CA ARG A 30 -8.96 -7.56 4.15
C ARG A 30 -9.53 -6.15 4.25
N GLN A 31 -9.21 -5.26 3.30
CA GLN A 31 -9.73 -3.87 3.31
C GLN A 31 -11.26 -3.85 3.34
N SER A 32 -11.92 -4.69 2.54
CA SER A 32 -13.37 -4.86 2.55
C SER A 32 -13.87 -5.31 3.94
N ASN A 33 -13.24 -6.34 4.53
CA ASN A 33 -13.63 -6.84 5.86
C ASN A 33 -13.51 -5.78 6.96
N PHE A 34 -12.48 -4.94 6.92
CA PHE A 34 -12.32 -3.85 7.89
C PHE A 34 -13.36 -2.74 7.73
N LEU A 35 -13.67 -2.37 6.49
CA LEU A 35 -14.73 -1.41 6.22
C LEU A 35 -16.08 -1.97 6.68
N ASN A 36 -16.37 -3.24 6.37
CA ASN A 36 -17.60 -3.91 6.81
C ASN A 36 -17.69 -3.97 8.34
N ALA A 37 -16.60 -4.27 9.05
CA ALA A 37 -16.57 -4.25 10.50
C ALA A 37 -16.87 -2.86 11.07
N ASN A 38 -16.31 -1.80 10.50
CA ASN A 38 -16.61 -0.42 10.94
C ASN A 38 -18.04 -0.01 10.60
N VAL A 39 -18.57 -0.38 9.43
CA VAL A 39 -19.98 -0.15 9.06
C VAL A 39 -20.91 -0.85 10.05
N ALA A 40 -20.62 -2.10 10.43
CA ALA A 40 -21.39 -2.83 11.44
C ALA A 40 -21.34 -2.13 12.81
N LEU A 41 -20.18 -1.63 13.24
CA LEU A 41 -20.06 -0.87 14.48
C LEU A 41 -20.81 0.46 14.44
N VAL A 42 -20.78 1.18 13.33
CA VAL A 42 -21.55 2.42 13.14
C VAL A 42 -23.05 2.13 13.13
N ALA A 43 -23.49 1.05 12.47
CA ALA A 43 -24.88 0.62 12.48
C ALA A 43 -25.34 0.24 13.90
N LEU A 44 -24.50 -0.47 14.66
CA LEU A 44 -24.76 -0.79 16.07
C LEU A 44 -24.89 0.48 16.91
N LEU A 45 -23.98 1.45 16.73
CA LEU A 45 -24.06 2.75 17.40
C LEU A 45 -25.36 3.48 17.05
N GLY A 46 -25.75 3.51 15.77
CA GLY A 46 -27.00 4.11 15.31
C GLY A 46 -28.25 3.43 15.92
N ALA A 47 -28.24 2.10 16.00
CA ALA A 47 -29.31 1.35 16.66
C ALA A 47 -29.40 1.67 18.17
N ILE A 48 -28.25 1.76 18.86
CA ILE A 48 -28.18 2.15 20.28
C ILE A 48 -28.77 3.55 20.49
N LEU A 49 -28.44 4.50 19.61
CA LEU A 49 -28.95 5.87 19.68
C LEU A 49 -30.45 5.99 19.33
N GLY A 50 -30.98 5.06 18.53
CA GLY A 50 -32.38 5.06 18.11
C GLY A 50 -33.34 4.43 19.13
N ILE A 51 -32.84 3.62 20.06
CA ILE A 51 -33.64 3.09 21.17
C ILE A 51 -33.95 4.26 22.11
N LYS A 52 -35.23 4.43 22.50
CA LYS A 52 -35.62 5.33 23.61
C LYS A 52 -35.17 4.71 24.94
N SER A 53 -33.87 4.59 25.11
CA SER A 53 -33.23 4.08 26.32
C SER A 53 -33.07 5.20 27.33
N ASP A 54 -32.95 4.80 28.59
CA ASP A 54 -32.68 5.68 29.71
C ASP A 54 -31.44 6.54 29.41
N LEU A 55 -31.51 7.86 29.62
CA LEU A 55 -30.44 8.81 29.25
C LEU A 55 -29.10 8.43 29.91
N ALA A 56 -29.14 7.73 31.05
CA ALA A 56 -27.97 7.27 31.77
C ALA A 56 -27.19 6.13 31.07
N LEU A 57 -27.84 5.29 30.26
CA LEU A 57 -27.20 4.14 29.60
C LEU A 57 -26.52 4.50 28.28
N LEU A 58 -27.03 5.52 27.60
CA LEU A 58 -26.53 5.99 26.31
C LEU A 58 -25.03 6.40 26.34
N PRO A 59 -24.53 7.19 27.32
CA PRO A 59 -23.11 7.53 27.37
C PRO A 59 -22.21 6.35 27.75
N LEU A 60 -22.73 5.33 28.44
CA LEU A 60 -21.96 4.12 28.75
C LEU A 60 -21.75 3.28 27.48
N LEU A 61 -22.84 3.05 26.72
CA LEU A 61 -22.79 2.25 25.50
C LEU A 61 -21.98 2.92 24.38
N SER A 62 -22.05 4.25 24.25
CA SER A 62 -21.21 4.99 23.29
C SER A 62 -19.72 4.89 23.62
N ARG A 63 -19.36 4.94 24.92
CA ARG A 63 -17.97 4.73 25.38
C ARG A 63 -17.49 3.31 25.10
N LEU A 64 -18.31 2.30 25.36
CA LEU A 64 -17.97 0.89 25.07
C LEU A 64 -17.74 0.64 23.58
N THR A 65 -18.62 1.15 22.73
CA THR A 65 -18.47 1.02 21.26
C THR A 65 -17.23 1.73 20.76
N ALA A 66 -16.94 2.95 21.24
CA ALA A 66 -15.72 3.68 20.87
C ALA A 66 -14.44 2.99 21.40
N ALA A 67 -14.49 2.43 22.62
CA ALA A 67 -13.38 1.66 23.20
C ALA A 67 -13.03 0.41 22.39
N PHE A 68 -13.99 -0.15 21.63
CA PHE A 68 -13.74 -1.23 20.69
C PHE A 68 -13.26 -0.73 19.31
N GLY A 69 -13.84 0.36 18.81
CA GLY A 69 -13.50 0.94 17.50
C GLY A 69 -12.05 1.46 17.40
N LEU A 70 -11.54 2.09 18.46
CA LEU A 70 -10.17 2.63 18.51
C LEU A 70 -9.07 1.56 18.35
N PRO A 71 -9.01 0.48 19.17
CA PRO A 71 -8.01 -0.56 19.01
C PRO A 71 -8.17 -1.31 17.68
N LEU A 72 -9.40 -1.49 17.18
CA LEU A 72 -9.62 -2.06 15.85
C LEU A 72 -8.93 -1.23 14.75
N CYS A 73 -9.08 0.10 14.79
CA CYS A 73 -8.40 1.00 13.85
C CYS A 73 -6.86 0.95 14.00
N MET A 74 -6.36 0.87 15.23
CA MET A 74 -4.92 0.80 15.52
C MET A 74 -4.28 -0.50 14.99
N VAL A 75 -4.90 -1.65 15.28
CA VAL A 75 -4.47 -2.96 14.77
C VAL A 75 -4.48 -2.94 13.24
N TRP A 76 -5.53 -2.38 12.65
CA TRP A 76 -5.64 -2.28 11.20
C TRP A 76 -4.55 -1.42 10.57
N TRP A 77 -4.24 -0.27 11.17
CA TRP A 77 -3.17 0.61 10.72
C TRP A 77 -1.81 -0.12 10.71
N LEU A 78 -1.51 -0.90 11.75
CA LEU A 78 -0.29 -1.72 11.81
C LEU A 78 -0.26 -2.79 10.72
N VAL A 79 -1.39 -3.47 10.50
CA VAL A 79 -1.53 -4.48 9.43
C VAL A 79 -1.30 -3.86 8.06
N GLN A 80 -1.90 -2.69 7.77
CA GLN A 80 -1.71 -1.98 6.51
C GLN A 80 -0.27 -1.52 6.32
N ARG A 81 0.37 -0.99 7.37
CA ARG A 81 1.77 -0.58 7.33
C ARG A 81 2.68 -1.76 6.96
N ARG A 82 2.48 -2.93 7.58
CA ARG A 82 3.25 -4.14 7.28
C ARG A 82 2.99 -4.65 5.86
N ASN A 83 1.73 -4.68 5.42
CA ASN A 83 1.36 -5.09 4.06
C ASN A 83 1.97 -4.18 3.00
N GLY A 84 2.03 -2.87 3.26
CA GLY A 84 2.68 -1.91 2.37
C GLY A 84 4.15 -2.23 2.11
N GLU A 85 4.89 -2.68 3.12
CA GLU A 85 6.29 -3.12 2.96
C GLU A 85 6.40 -4.43 2.18
N TYR A 86 5.47 -5.40 2.37
CA TYR A 86 5.45 -6.62 1.57
C TYR A 86 5.21 -6.35 0.09
N VAL A 87 4.26 -5.46 -0.24
CA VAL A 87 3.99 -5.07 -1.62
C VAL A 87 5.22 -4.39 -2.25
N ARG A 88 5.94 -3.56 -1.50
CA ARG A 88 7.18 -2.93 -1.97
C ARG A 88 8.26 -3.98 -2.27
N LEU A 89 8.48 -4.91 -1.35
CA LEU A 89 9.45 -5.99 -1.54
C LEU A 89 9.11 -6.87 -2.75
N ARG A 90 7.83 -7.22 -2.94
CA ARG A 90 7.38 -8.02 -4.09
C ARG A 90 7.55 -7.29 -5.42
N ARG A 91 7.15 -6.01 -5.49
CA ARG A 91 7.38 -5.17 -6.69
C ARG A 91 8.86 -5.06 -7.02
N PHE A 92 9.72 -5.02 -6.00
CA PHE A 92 11.16 -5.00 -6.20
C PHE A 92 11.66 -6.32 -6.80
N GLN A 93 11.25 -7.47 -6.26
CA GLN A 93 11.60 -8.80 -6.79
C GLN A 93 11.14 -8.97 -8.24
N LEU A 94 9.89 -8.59 -8.54
CA LEU A 94 9.35 -8.65 -9.90
C LEU A 94 10.17 -7.81 -10.88
N ARG A 95 10.50 -6.57 -10.52
CA ARG A 95 11.33 -5.70 -11.37
C ARG A 95 12.75 -6.22 -11.57
N ASP A 96 13.35 -6.85 -10.55
CA ASP A 96 14.68 -7.46 -10.70
C ASP A 96 14.62 -8.69 -11.62
N LEU A 97 13.54 -9.49 -11.57
CA LEU A 97 13.31 -10.57 -12.51
C LEU A 97 13.11 -10.05 -13.93
N GLU A 98 12.25 -9.06 -14.14
CA GLU A 98 12.03 -8.44 -15.45
C GLU A 98 13.34 -7.89 -16.04
N ALA A 99 14.16 -7.21 -15.23
CA ALA A 99 15.46 -6.69 -15.67
C ALA A 99 16.43 -7.81 -16.10
N ARG A 100 16.28 -9.03 -15.57
CA ARG A 100 17.06 -10.21 -15.98
C ARG A 100 16.49 -10.89 -17.22
N LEU A 101 15.16 -10.85 -17.40
CA LEU A 101 14.49 -11.45 -18.57
C LEU A 101 14.64 -10.61 -19.85
N GLY A 102 14.97 -9.31 -19.76
CA GLY A 102 15.12 -8.44 -20.94
C GLY A 102 13.76 -8.01 -21.49
N ASP A 103 13.59 -7.87 -22.81
CA ASP A 103 12.42 -7.24 -23.45
C ASP A 103 11.06 -7.95 -23.25
N MET A 104 11.04 -9.12 -22.62
CA MET A 104 9.81 -9.85 -22.28
C MET A 104 9.24 -9.36 -20.94
N CYS A 105 8.84 -8.09 -20.82
CA CYS A 105 8.18 -7.62 -19.58
C CYS A 105 6.82 -6.92 -19.73
N LEU A 106 5.93 -7.26 -18.79
CA LEU A 106 4.56 -6.75 -18.68
C LEU A 106 4.54 -5.35 -18.04
N PHE A 107 5.42 -5.07 -17.08
CA PHE A 107 5.42 -3.75 -16.42
C PHE A 107 6.12 -2.67 -17.25
N THR A 108 7.14 -3.02 -18.05
CA THR A 108 7.79 -2.09 -19.00
C THR A 108 6.85 -1.76 -20.16
N SER A 109 6.18 -2.76 -20.74
CA SER A 109 5.19 -2.54 -21.80
C SER A 109 3.97 -1.76 -21.30
N GLN A 110 3.45 -2.05 -20.10
CA GLN A 110 2.37 -1.25 -19.51
C GLN A 110 2.83 0.17 -19.13
N SER A 111 4.04 0.35 -18.61
CA SER A 111 4.57 1.71 -18.35
C SER A 111 4.80 2.49 -19.64
N ALA A 112 5.25 1.81 -20.71
CA ALA A 112 5.44 2.42 -22.02
C ALA A 112 4.09 2.79 -22.66
N ALA A 113 3.08 1.92 -22.54
CA ALA A 113 1.72 2.21 -22.97
C ALA A 113 1.07 3.35 -22.17
N LEU A 114 1.31 3.41 -20.86
CA LEU A 114 0.85 4.51 -20.01
C LEU A 114 1.58 5.82 -20.32
N ASP A 115 2.88 5.77 -20.59
CA ASP A 115 3.67 6.93 -21.02
C ASP A 115 3.21 7.42 -22.40
N LEU A 116 2.87 6.52 -23.33
CA LEU A 116 2.27 6.86 -24.63
C LEU A 116 0.94 7.61 -24.46
N HIS A 117 0.04 7.11 -23.61
CA HIS A 117 -1.21 7.81 -23.28
C HIS A 117 -0.98 9.16 -22.59
N LEU A 118 0.02 9.25 -21.69
CA LEU A 118 0.37 10.51 -21.02
C LEU A 118 1.04 11.51 -21.98
N THR A 119 1.69 11.06 -23.06
CA THR A 119 2.22 11.93 -24.11
C THR A 119 1.16 12.45 -25.07
N GLU A 120 0.05 11.72 -25.25
CA GLU A 120 -1.12 12.19 -26.02
C GLU A 120 -1.94 13.23 -25.23
N THR A 121 -1.83 13.26 -23.90
CA THR A 121 -2.34 14.40 -23.12
C THR A 121 -1.45 15.63 -23.34
N PRO A 122 -1.99 16.82 -23.71
CA PRO A 122 -1.18 17.97 -24.06
C PRO A 122 -0.40 18.48 -22.83
N LYS A 123 0.88 18.12 -22.72
CA LYS A 123 1.75 18.54 -21.60
C LYS A 123 2.82 19.53 -22.05
N ARG A 124 2.60 20.76 -21.59
CA ARG A 124 3.52 21.86 -21.29
C ARG A 124 5.00 21.42 -21.25
N LYS A 125 5.79 21.87 -22.23
CA LYS A 125 7.23 21.63 -22.37
C LYS A 125 8.00 22.07 -21.11
N ARG A 126 8.56 21.13 -20.35
CA ARG A 126 9.68 21.39 -19.44
C ARG A 126 10.90 20.62 -19.95
N SER A 127 11.76 21.33 -20.66
CA SER A 127 13.06 20.88 -21.12
C SER A 127 13.97 20.57 -19.94
N ARG A 128 14.41 19.32 -19.80
CA ARG A 128 15.59 18.96 -19.00
C ARG A 128 16.64 18.30 -19.89
N PRO A 129 17.92 18.71 -19.80
CA PRO A 129 18.98 18.19 -20.65
C PRO A 129 19.42 16.78 -20.23
N LYS A 130 19.61 15.88 -21.22
CA LYS A 130 20.11 14.51 -21.04
C LYS A 130 21.65 14.48 -21.16
N LYS A 131 22.35 14.14 -20.07
CA LYS A 131 23.79 13.85 -20.07
C LYS A 131 24.00 12.32 -20.13
N LYS A 132 24.66 11.82 -21.19
CA LYS A 132 24.96 10.39 -21.39
C LYS A 132 26.21 10.00 -20.60
N ARG A 133 26.12 9.03 -19.67
CA ARG A 133 27.29 8.41 -19.00
C ARG A 133 27.23 6.90 -19.20
N LYS A 134 28.31 6.31 -19.73
CA LYS A 134 28.53 4.85 -19.81
C LYS A 134 28.91 4.35 -18.41
N VAL A 135 28.26 3.28 -17.92
CA VAL A 135 28.52 2.69 -16.59
C VAL A 135 28.65 1.17 -16.69
N THR A 136 29.79 0.65 -16.23
CA THR A 136 30.15 -0.78 -16.13
C THR A 136 29.66 -1.37 -14.80
N MET A 137 29.16 -2.61 -14.78
CA MET A 137 28.40 -3.18 -13.65
C MET A 137 29.23 -4.06 -12.70
N ARG A 138 29.14 -3.81 -11.39
CA ARG A 138 29.23 -4.82 -10.31
C ARG A 138 28.17 -4.48 -9.25
N LYS A 139 27.48 -5.48 -8.70
CA LYS A 139 26.22 -5.34 -7.94
C LYS A 139 26.40 -5.86 -6.50
N LEU A 140 26.22 -4.99 -5.51
CA LEU A 140 26.08 -5.35 -4.09
C LEU A 140 24.83 -4.62 -3.55
N VAL A 141 23.96 -5.34 -2.84
CA VAL A 141 22.68 -4.80 -2.32
C VAL A 141 22.65 -4.99 -0.81
N THR A 142 22.53 -3.89 -0.08
CA THR A 142 22.29 -3.85 1.37
C THR A 142 20.91 -3.23 1.63
N LEU A 143 20.14 -3.81 2.55
CA LEU A 143 18.75 -3.46 2.79
C LEU A 143 18.62 -2.94 4.24
N THR A 144 18.45 -1.64 4.42
CA THR A 144 18.19 -1.01 5.72
C THR A 144 16.80 -0.36 5.74
N ARG A 145 16.16 -0.34 6.92
CA ARG A 145 14.77 0.10 7.17
C ARG A 145 14.39 1.35 6.35
N GLY A 146 13.57 1.17 5.32
CA GLY A 146 12.94 2.25 4.55
C GLY A 146 13.80 2.89 3.45
N GLU A 147 15.08 2.55 3.35
CA GLU A 147 15.96 2.98 2.26
C GLU A 147 16.64 1.77 1.63
N VAL A 148 16.35 1.54 0.34
CA VAL A 148 17.12 0.58 -0.45
C VAL A 148 18.33 1.33 -1.00
N THR A 149 19.44 1.27 -0.30
CA THR A 149 20.72 1.85 -0.73
C THR A 149 21.34 0.93 -1.77
N PHE A 150 21.38 1.39 -3.02
CA PHE A 150 22.15 0.73 -4.05
C PHE A 150 23.58 1.29 -4.05
N CYS A 151 24.54 0.47 -3.65
CA CYS A 151 25.94 0.73 -3.94
C CYS A 151 26.22 0.29 -5.37
N ARG A 152 25.94 1.19 -6.31
CA ARG A 152 26.40 1.07 -7.70
C ARG A 152 27.54 2.07 -7.87
N THR A 153 28.78 1.57 -7.85
CA THR A 153 30.00 2.33 -8.21
C THR A 153 30.13 3.69 -7.52
N GLY A 154 30.46 3.72 -6.23
CA GLY A 154 30.90 4.95 -5.53
C GLY A 154 29.86 6.07 -5.37
N GLU A 155 28.71 6.00 -6.05
CA GLU A 155 27.59 6.91 -5.89
C GLU A 155 26.45 6.14 -5.20
N THR A 156 26.13 6.54 -3.97
CA THR A 156 24.96 6.05 -3.23
C THR A 156 23.69 6.57 -3.90
N PHE A 157 23.06 5.73 -4.72
CA PHE A 157 21.78 6.10 -5.33
C PHE A 157 20.66 5.83 -4.32
N THR A 158 20.38 6.82 -3.47
CA THR A 158 19.21 6.82 -2.58
C THR A 158 17.97 7.20 -3.37
N ARG A 159 17.39 6.23 -4.10
CA ARG A 159 16.08 6.46 -4.72
C ARG A 159 15.02 6.37 -3.62
N LYS A 160 14.59 7.52 -3.09
CA LYS A 160 13.36 7.60 -2.30
C LYS A 160 12.22 7.16 -3.22
N TRP A 161 11.80 5.90 -3.08
CA TRP A 161 10.60 5.41 -3.71
C TRP A 161 9.43 6.16 -3.08
N GLY A 162 8.98 7.22 -3.75
CA GLY A 162 7.82 7.98 -3.32
C GLY A 162 6.66 7.01 -3.06
N CYS A 163 6.00 7.17 -1.92
CA CYS A 163 4.78 6.44 -1.61
C CYS A 163 3.82 6.60 -2.80
N SER A 164 3.51 5.50 -3.48
CA SER A 164 2.52 5.48 -4.57
C SER A 164 1.20 6.05 -4.02
N SER A 165 0.49 6.89 -4.78
CA SER A 165 -0.71 7.58 -4.26
C SER A 165 -1.72 6.62 -3.65
N SER A 166 -1.85 5.42 -4.23
CA SER A 166 -2.69 4.33 -3.71
C SER A 166 -2.35 3.98 -2.25
N THR A 167 -1.08 3.83 -1.88
CA THR A 167 -0.68 3.54 -0.48
C THR A 167 -0.98 4.67 0.49
N LYS A 168 -1.06 5.93 0.02
CA LYS A 168 -1.41 7.06 0.90
C LYS A 168 -2.89 7.03 1.29
N ILE A 169 -3.76 6.72 0.34
CA ILE A 169 -5.21 6.62 0.58
C ILE A 169 -5.51 5.48 1.55
N GLU A 170 -4.85 4.33 1.37
CA GLU A 170 -5.00 3.16 2.26
C GLU A 170 -4.59 3.44 3.70
N LEU A 171 -3.62 4.33 3.92
CA LEU A 171 -3.19 4.78 5.24
C LEU A 171 -4.10 5.86 5.84
N ALA A 172 -4.79 6.64 5.00
CA ALA A 172 -5.69 7.70 5.46
C ALA A 172 -6.99 7.13 6.05
N VAL A 173 -7.54 6.05 5.47
CA VAL A 173 -8.82 5.47 5.90
C VAL A 173 -8.84 5.08 7.39
N PRO A 174 -7.86 4.32 7.92
CA PRO A 174 -7.83 4.00 9.35
C PRO A 174 -7.66 5.23 10.24
N CYS A 175 -6.95 6.27 9.77
CA CYS A 175 -6.80 7.51 10.52
C CYS A 175 -8.13 8.27 10.61
N CYS A 176 -8.90 8.37 9.51
CA CYS A 176 -10.21 8.99 9.50
C CYS A 176 -11.19 8.26 10.45
N LEU A 177 -11.21 6.93 10.41
CA LEU A 177 -12.05 6.13 11.30
C LEU A 177 -11.59 6.22 12.76
N PHE A 178 -10.28 6.27 13.01
CA PHE A 178 -9.74 6.50 14.34
C PHE A 178 -10.20 7.86 14.90
N THR A 179 -10.12 8.93 14.10
CA THR A 179 -10.61 10.25 14.51
C THR A 179 -12.11 10.25 14.77
N PHE A 180 -12.89 9.52 13.97
CA PHE A 180 -14.33 9.35 14.21
C PHE A 180 -14.59 8.69 15.57
N TRP A 181 -13.96 7.55 15.86
CA TRP A 181 -14.15 6.85 17.14
C TRP A 181 -13.65 7.67 18.33
N LEU A 182 -12.59 8.46 18.15
CA LEU A 182 -12.12 9.38 19.18
C LEU A 182 -13.15 10.47 19.49
N LEU A 183 -13.80 11.03 18.45
CA LEU A 183 -14.88 12.01 18.64
C LEU A 183 -16.09 11.40 19.35
N VAL A 184 -16.48 10.17 18.99
CA VAL A 184 -17.57 9.45 19.69
C VAL A 184 -17.21 9.24 21.16
N LEU A 185 -15.97 8.84 21.45
CA LEU A 185 -15.50 8.67 22.83
C LEU A 185 -15.58 9.98 23.61
N VAL A 186 -15.03 11.07 23.05
CA VAL A 186 -15.04 12.39 23.68
C VAL A 186 -16.47 12.87 23.91
N ALA A 187 -17.34 12.78 22.90
CA ALA A 187 -18.75 13.15 23.04
C ALA A 187 -19.45 12.38 24.15
N GLY A 188 -19.13 11.09 24.33
CA GLY A 188 -19.65 10.27 25.43
C GLY A 188 -19.26 10.75 26.84
N TYR A 189 -18.18 11.53 26.98
CA TYR A 189 -17.81 12.17 28.25
C TYR A 189 -18.46 13.53 28.48
N TRP A 190 -18.82 14.25 27.41
CA TRP A 190 -19.43 15.58 27.50
C TRP A 190 -20.94 15.56 27.81
N VAL A 191 -21.62 14.43 27.58
CA VAL A 191 -23.07 14.28 27.78
C VAL A 191 -23.40 13.79 29.23
N GLN A 192 -22.53 14.06 30.20
CA GLN A 192 -22.78 13.81 31.63
C GLN A 192 -23.46 15.02 32.28
#